data_AF-A0A3B8ZL65-F1
#
_entry.id   AF-A0A3B8ZL65-F1
#
_cell.length_a   1.000
_cell.length_b   1.000
_cell.length_c   1.000
_cell.angle_alpha   90.00
_cell.angle_beta   90.00
_cell.angle_gamma   90.00
#
_symmetry.space_group_name_H-M   'P 1'
#
loop_
_entity.id
_entity.type
_entity.pdbx_description
1 polymer ?
#
loop_
_entity_poly.entity_id
_entity_poly.type
_entity_poly.pdbx_seq_one_letter_code
_entity_poly.pdbx_strand_id
1 'polypeptide(L)'
;LGSLTNYYRDRSKALRQHAQEVSQQLDRTDADTQQQIQKILSELPSGDPVRGLTLFHSANAGCGACHQMGYVGGKIGPEWSSIGRRRTRES
;
A
#
# COMPACT_ATOMS: atom_id res chain seq x y z
N LEU A 1 0.13 -8.24 -3.96
CA LEU A 1 1.50 -8.77 -3.92
C LEU A 1 1.47 -9.96 -2.97
N GLY A 2 1.88 -11.16 -3.42
CA GLY A 2 1.84 -12.35 -2.58
C GLY A 2 2.83 -12.24 -1.41
N SER A 3 2.47 -12.75 -0.23
CA SER A 3 3.42 -12.88 0.89
C SER A 3 4.60 -13.76 0.45
N LEU A 4 5.82 -13.44 0.91
CA LEU A 4 6.99 -14.30 0.73
C LEU A 4 6.69 -15.75 1.12
N THR A 5 5.95 -15.96 2.20
CA THR A 5 5.54 -17.30 2.64
C THR A 5 4.73 -18.06 1.60
N ASN A 6 3.96 -17.37 0.75
CA ASN A 6 3.17 -17.98 -0.32
C ASN A 6 4.06 -18.38 -1.51
N TYR A 7 5.04 -17.55 -1.88
CA TYR A 7 5.97 -17.87 -2.97
C TYR A 7 6.86 -19.08 -2.68
N TYR A 8 7.18 -19.31 -1.40
CA TYR A 8 8.05 -20.40 -0.98
C TYR A 8 7.29 -21.62 -0.41
N ARG A 9 5.95 -21.63 -0.48
CA ARG A 9 5.10 -22.67 0.14
C ARG A 9 5.47 -24.10 -0.24
N ASP A 10 5.87 -24.32 -1.50
CA ASP A 10 6.19 -25.65 -2.03
C ASP A 10 7.71 -25.93 -2.09
N ARG A 11 8.52 -25.15 -1.35
CA ARG A 11 9.98 -25.30 -1.25
C ARG A 11 10.39 -26.12 -0.02
N SER A 12 11.69 -26.38 0.12
CA SER A 12 12.25 -27.14 1.25
C SER A 12 11.85 -26.53 2.60
N LYS A 13 11.83 -27.36 3.66
CA LYS A 13 11.49 -26.90 5.02
C LYS A 13 12.37 -25.71 5.45
N ALA A 14 13.67 -25.78 5.17
CA ALA A 14 14.62 -24.72 5.47
C ALA A 14 14.27 -23.40 4.76
N LEU A 15 13.93 -23.45 3.46
CA LEU A 15 13.56 -22.25 2.71
C LEU A 15 12.22 -21.68 3.16
N ARG A 16 11.24 -22.53 3.52
CA ARG A 16 9.96 -22.06 4.08
C ARG A 16 10.16 -21.34 5.40
N GLN A 17 10.99 -21.91 6.28
CA GLN A 17 11.29 -21.31 7.57
C GLN A 17 12.01 -19.97 7.40
N HIS A 18 13.00 -19.92 6.51
CA HIS A 18 13.70 -18.67 6.23
C HIS A 18 12.76 -17.60 5.62
N ALA A 19 11.87 -17.99 4.70
CA ALA A 19 10.87 -17.07 4.15
C ALA A 19 9.90 -16.53 5.21
N GLN A 20 9.56 -17.34 6.22
CA GLN A 20 8.76 -16.88 7.37
C GLN A 20 9.52 -15.88 8.22
N GLU A 21 10.77 -16.17 8.56
CA GLU A 21 11.65 -15.28 9.36
C GLU A 21 11.83 -13.93 8.67
N VAL A 22 12.14 -13.94 7.36
CA VAL A 22 12.29 -12.71 6.57
C VAL A 22 10.97 -11.96 6.46
N SER A 23 9.84 -12.64 6.24
CA SER A 23 8.53 -11.97 6.21
C SER A 23 8.26 -11.26 7.54
N GLN A 24 8.51 -11.92 8.67
CA GLN A 24 8.35 -11.28 9.98
C GLN A 24 9.27 -10.09 10.18
N GLN A 25 10.49 -10.11 9.65
CA GLN A 25 11.40 -8.98 9.71
C GLN A 25 10.91 -7.80 8.86
N LEU A 26 10.35 -8.06 7.68
CA LEU A 26 9.79 -7.03 6.81
C LEU A 26 8.49 -6.44 7.34
N ASP A 27 7.67 -7.26 8.01
CA ASP A 27 6.40 -6.84 8.62
C ASP A 27 6.61 -6.07 9.93
N ARG A 28 7.81 -6.15 10.53
CA ARG A 28 8.16 -5.35 11.70
C ARG A 28 8.36 -3.90 11.28
N THR A 29 7.36 -3.07 11.51
CA THR A 29 7.57 -1.63 11.60
C THR A 29 8.34 -1.35 12.90
N ASP A 30 9.43 -0.59 12.78
CA ASP A 30 10.18 -0.08 13.91
C ASP A 30 9.25 0.69 14.88
N ALA A 31 9.50 0.57 16.19
CA ALA A 31 8.62 1.13 17.22
C ALA A 31 8.54 2.65 17.15
N ASP A 32 9.66 3.32 16.84
CA ASP A 32 9.71 4.78 16.69
C ASP A 32 8.90 5.21 15.46
N THR A 33 8.99 4.44 14.37
CA THR A 33 8.21 4.65 13.15
C THR A 33 6.70 4.49 13.43
N GLN A 34 6.30 3.46 14.18
CA GLN A 34 4.89 3.29 14.56
C GLN A 34 4.36 4.45 15.40
N GLN A 35 5.14 4.92 16.38
CA GLN A 35 4.75 6.06 17.22
C GLN A 35 4.64 7.34 16.39
N GLN A 36 5.57 7.57 15.46
CA GLN A 36 5.54 8.74 14.57
C GLN A 36 4.32 8.72 13.64
N ILE A 37 3.97 7.56 13.07
CA ILE A 37 2.76 7.40 12.25
C ILE A 37 1.51 7.71 13.08
N GLN A 38 1.39 7.16 14.30
CA GLN A 38 0.24 7.42 15.17
C GLN A 38 0.10 8.90 15.52
N LYS A 39 1.21 9.58 15.81
CA LYS A 39 1.22 11.03 16.08
C LYS A 39 0.67 11.80 14.88
N ILE A 40 1.21 11.57 13.69
CA ILE A 40 0.74 12.24 12.45
C ILE A 40 -0.74 11.96 12.20
N LEU A 41 -1.17 10.70 12.33
CA LEU A 41 -2.56 10.31 12.10
C LEU A 41 -3.54 10.99 13.07
N SER A 42 -3.11 11.27 14.30
CA SER A 42 -3.93 11.96 15.31
C SER A 42 -4.12 13.45 15.01
N GLU A 43 -3.18 14.06 14.27
CA GLU A 43 -3.19 15.48 13.93
C GLU A 43 -3.85 15.74 12.55
N LEU A 44 -4.02 14.72 11.72
CA LEU A 44 -4.58 14.85 10.38
C LEU A 44 -6.11 14.99 10.37
N PRO A 45 -6.67 15.92 9.58
CA PRO A 45 -8.11 15.98 9.37
C PRO A 45 -8.62 14.77 8.59
N SER A 46 -9.94 14.58 8.61
CA SER A 46 -10.59 13.61 7.73
C SER A 46 -10.36 13.98 6.26
N GLY A 47 -10.11 12.97 5.42
CA GLY A 47 -9.96 13.16 3.99
C GLY A 47 -11.29 13.48 3.30
N ASP A 48 -11.22 14.20 2.18
CA ASP A 48 -12.35 14.44 1.29
C ASP A 48 -12.19 13.58 0.01
N PRO A 49 -13.05 12.56 -0.19
CA PRO A 49 -12.94 11.66 -1.35
C PRO A 49 -13.25 12.35 -2.69
N VAL A 50 -14.12 13.37 -2.71
CA VAL A 50 -14.47 14.10 -3.95
C VAL A 50 -13.30 14.97 -4.39
N ARG A 51 -12.68 15.68 -3.43
CA ARG A 51 -11.44 16.42 -3.67
C ARG A 51 -10.30 15.50 -4.11
N GLY A 52 -10.17 14.32 -3.47
CA GLY A 52 -9.17 13.32 -3.84
C GLY A 52 -9.32 12.84 -5.28
N LEU A 53 -10.54 12.54 -5.73
CA LEU A 53 -10.82 12.14 -7.11
C LEU A 53 -10.47 13.26 -8.10
N THR A 54 -10.79 14.51 -7.75
CA THR A 54 -10.48 15.68 -8.58
C THR A 54 -8.96 15.85 -8.75
N LEU A 55 -8.21 15.73 -7.65
CA LEU A 55 -6.75 15.78 -7.69
C LEU A 55 -6.15 14.66 -8.54
N PHE A 56 -6.65 13.43 -8.39
CA PHE A 56 -6.15 12.28 -9.14
C PHE A 56 -6.23 12.47 -10.66
N HIS A 57 -7.32 13.08 -11.16
CA HIS A 57 -7.50 13.40 -12.58
C HIS A 57 -6.91 14.75 -13.01
N SER A 58 -6.36 15.54 -12.08
CA SER A 58 -5.77 16.83 -12.43
C SER A 58 -4.46 16.66 -13.18
N ALA A 59 -4.24 17.49 -14.21
CA ALA A 59 -2.97 17.51 -14.94
C ALA A 59 -1.79 17.91 -14.03
N ASN A 60 -2.03 18.77 -13.03
CA ASN A 60 -1.00 19.24 -12.10
C ASN A 60 -0.49 18.13 -11.18
N ALA A 61 -1.36 17.26 -10.67
CA ALA A 61 -0.93 16.10 -9.88
C ALA A 61 -0.43 14.95 -10.75
N GLY A 62 -0.95 14.81 -11.97
CA GLY A 62 -0.47 13.87 -12.98
C GLY A 62 -0.70 12.39 -12.66
N CYS A 63 -1.40 12.05 -11.57
CA CYS A 63 -1.57 10.66 -11.14
C CYS A 63 -2.25 9.80 -12.22
N GLY A 64 -3.31 10.33 -12.84
CA GLY A 64 -4.06 9.67 -13.90
C GLY A 64 -3.27 9.45 -15.20
N ALA A 65 -2.10 10.09 -15.39
CA ALA A 65 -1.26 9.84 -16.56
C ALA A 65 -0.67 8.42 -16.54
N CYS A 66 -0.36 7.91 -15.35
CA CYS A 66 0.23 6.59 -15.17
C CYS A 66 -0.77 5.57 -14.62
N HIS A 67 -1.64 5.97 -13.70
CA HIS A 67 -2.52 5.08 -12.96
C HIS A 67 -3.97 5.17 -13.43
N GLN A 68 -4.67 4.05 -13.32
CA GLN A 68 -6.10 3.95 -13.59
C GLN A 68 -6.90 3.99 -12.29
N MET A 69 -8.03 4.70 -12.32
CA MET A 69 -9.09 4.63 -11.31
C MET A 69 -10.44 4.48 -12.00
N GLY A 70 -11.17 3.45 -11.61
CA GLY A 70 -12.32 2.92 -12.33
C GLY A 70 -11.91 2.50 -13.73
N TYR A 71 -12.44 3.19 -14.73
CA TYR A 71 -12.13 2.96 -16.14
C TYR A 71 -11.29 4.08 -16.77
N VAL A 72 -10.84 5.06 -15.97
CA VAL A 72 -10.19 6.29 -16.45
C VAL A 72 -8.73 6.37 -16.00
N GLY A 73 -7.85 6.81 -16.90
CA GLY A 73 -6.41 7.00 -16.64
C GLY A 73 -5.51 6.00 -17.39
N GLY A 74 -4.21 6.09 -17.10
CA GLY A 74 -3.16 5.28 -17.71
C GLY A 74 -3.08 3.85 -17.14
N LYS A 75 -2.46 2.94 -17.90
CA LYS A 75 -2.25 1.53 -17.51
C LYS A 75 -0.77 1.18 -17.31
N ILE A 76 0.07 2.19 -17.13
CA ILE A 76 1.51 2.01 -16.87
C ILE A 76 1.69 1.52 -15.43
N GLY A 77 1.01 2.18 -14.48
CA GLY A 77 0.99 1.80 -13.07
C GLY A 77 -0.19 0.90 -12.70
N PRO A 78 -0.17 0.30 -11.50
CA PRO A 78 -1.28 -0.49 -10.98
C PRO A 78 -2.56 0.34 -10.80
N GLU A 79 -3.69 -0.34 -10.89
CA GLU A 79 -5.04 0.20 -10.74
C GLU A 79 -5.41 0.44 -9.25
N TRP A 80 -6.03 1.58 -8.95
CA TRP A 80 -6.24 2.08 -7.58
C TRP A 80 -7.69 2.16 -7.08
N SER A 81 -8.70 1.75 -7.85
CA SER A 81 -10.13 1.76 -7.43
C SER A 81 -10.38 1.07 -6.10
N SER A 82 -9.61 0.02 -5.81
CA SER A 82 -9.79 -0.81 -4.63
C SER A 82 -8.72 -0.59 -3.55
N ILE A 83 -7.87 0.44 -3.68
CA ILE A 83 -6.76 0.64 -2.74
C ILE A 83 -7.24 0.85 -1.30
N GLY A 84 -8.31 1.63 -1.10
CA GLY A 84 -8.88 1.89 0.22
C GLY A 84 -9.45 0.65 0.92
N ARG A 85 -9.75 -0.43 0.19
CA ARG A 85 -10.15 -1.72 0.79
C ARG A 85 -8.95 -2.62 1.12
N ARG A 86 -7.80 -2.35 0.50
CA ARG A 86 -6.59 -3.19 0.59
C ARG A 86 -5.57 -2.65 1.59
N ARG A 87 -5.73 -1.41 2.06
CA ARG A 87 -4.82 -0.71 2.96
C ARG A 87 -5.59 -0.09 4.12
N THR A 88 -4.95 0.01 5.27
CA THR A 88 -5.41 0.86 6.38
C THR A 88 -4.65 2.18 6.35
N ARG A 89 -4.97 3.11 7.26
CA ARG A 89 -4.32 4.44 7.28
C ARG A 89 -2.86 4.35 7.75
N GLU A 90 -2.53 3.27 8.42
CA GLU A 90 -1.25 2.99 9.07
C GLU A 90 -0.28 2.21 8.16
N SER A 91 -0.73 1.70 6.99
CA SER A 91 -0.07 0.63 6.23
C SER A 91 0.30 0.93 4.77
#